data_AF-A0A956CAY9-F1
#
_entry.id   AF-A0A956CAY9-F1
#
_cell.length_a   1.000
_cell.length_b   1.000
_cell.length_c   1.000
_cell.angle_alpha   90.00
_cell.angle_beta   90.00
_cell.angle_gamma   90.00
#
_symmetry.space_group_name_H-M   'P 1'
#
loop_
_entity.id
_entity.type
_entity.pdbx_description
1 polymer ?
#
loop_
_entity_poly.entity_id
_entity_poly.type
_entity_poly.pdbx_seq_one_letter_code
_entity_poly.pdbx_strand_id
1 'polypeptide(L)'
;MLRAALPADIVAATDLSTLTRIERGNVGPDLGERTSDVMLSVLVNGERTLVYVLLEHQSTPDRRMPLRLLRYMVHAWEEYEERC
;
A
#
# COMPACT_ATOMS: atom_id res chain seq x y z
N MET A 1 -5.47 -5.94 -11.56
CA MET A 1 -5.23 -6.57 -10.25
C MET A 1 -6.01 -5.89 -9.12
N LEU A 2 -5.84 -4.58 -8.87
CA LEU A 2 -6.46 -3.91 -7.70
C LEU A 2 -8.00 -4.12 -7.60
N ARG A 3 -8.74 -3.94 -8.69
CA ARG A 3 -10.20 -4.18 -8.73
C ARG A 3 -10.62 -5.59 -8.31
N ALA A 4 -9.80 -6.61 -8.60
CA ALA A 4 -10.13 -7.99 -8.27
C ALA A 4 -9.80 -8.36 -6.82
N ALA A 5 -8.97 -7.56 -6.14
CA ALA A 5 -8.55 -7.77 -4.77
C ALA A 5 -9.45 -7.05 -3.75
N LEU A 6 -10.31 -6.14 -4.21
CA LEU A 6 -11.19 -5.34 -3.36
C LEU A 6 -12.61 -5.92 -3.34
N PRO A 7 -13.32 -5.83 -2.21
CA PRO A 7 -14.76 -6.09 -2.13
C PRO A 7 -15.56 -5.24 -3.13
N ALA A 8 -16.69 -5.78 -3.62
CA ALA A 8 -17.46 -5.16 -4.70
C ALA A 8 -18.04 -3.78 -4.33
N ASP A 9 -18.42 -3.59 -3.08
CA ASP A 9 -18.87 -2.32 -2.51
C ASP A 9 -17.77 -1.26 -2.51
N ILE A 10 -16.55 -1.63 -2.13
CA ILE A 10 -15.39 -0.74 -2.19
C ILE A 10 -15.06 -0.36 -3.64
N VAL A 11 -15.07 -1.34 -4.56
CA VAL A 11 -14.86 -1.06 -5.99
C VAL A 11 -15.90 -0.09 -6.53
N ALA A 12 -17.17 -0.24 -6.19
CA ALA A 12 -18.23 0.65 -6.62
C ALA A 12 -18.07 2.09 -6.08
N ALA A 13 -17.51 2.23 -4.88
CA ALA A 13 -17.20 3.52 -4.26
C ALA A 13 -15.89 4.17 -4.78
N THR A 14 -15.08 3.43 -5.54
CA THR A 14 -13.73 3.87 -5.95
C THR A 14 -13.72 4.40 -7.38
N ASP A 15 -13.29 5.63 -7.58
CA ASP A 15 -13.00 6.18 -8.90
C ASP A 15 -11.60 5.75 -9.37
N LEU A 16 -11.53 4.55 -9.96
CA LEU A 16 -10.29 3.97 -10.47
C LEU A 16 -9.61 4.80 -11.57
N SER A 17 -10.30 5.78 -12.19
CA SER A 17 -9.68 6.67 -13.17
C SER A 17 -8.70 7.66 -12.54
N THR A 18 -8.83 7.90 -11.23
CA THR A 18 -7.96 8.79 -10.44
C THR A 18 -6.71 8.09 -9.88
N LEU A 19 -6.58 6.78 -10.15
CA LEU A 19 -5.52 5.96 -9.59
C LEU A 19 -4.14 6.48 -10.02
N THR A 20 -3.37 6.99 -9.07
CA THR A 20 -2.05 7.57 -9.30
C THR A 20 -1.03 6.88 -8.43
N ARG A 21 0.14 6.55 -8.98
CA ARG A 21 1.26 6.03 -8.21
C ARG A 21 1.94 7.18 -7.46
N ILE A 22 2.16 6.99 -6.17
CA ILE A 22 2.98 7.90 -5.37
C ILE A 22 4.43 7.41 -5.49
N GLU A 23 5.31 8.24 -6.04
CA GLU A 23 6.74 7.93 -6.12
C GLU A 23 7.34 7.89 -4.72
N ARG A 24 7.79 6.71 -4.29
CA ARG A 24 8.44 6.53 -3.00
C ARG A 24 9.90 6.95 -3.05
N GLY A 25 10.34 7.51 -1.93
CA GLY A 25 11.75 7.69 -1.60
C GLY A 25 12.31 6.31 -1.33
N ASN A 26 13.62 6.13 -1.53
CA ASN A 26 14.25 4.82 -1.41
C ASN A 26 13.87 4.21 -0.04
N VAL A 27 13.14 3.10 -0.07
CA VAL A 27 12.65 2.43 1.13
C VAL A 27 13.89 2.09 1.96
N GLY A 28 13.93 2.57 3.21
CA GLY A 28 15.15 2.50 4.03
C GLY A 28 15.72 1.07 4.13
N PRO A 29 17.04 0.93 4.38
CA PRO A 29 17.76 -0.34 4.30
C PRO A 29 17.24 -1.47 5.20
N ASP A 30 16.36 -1.17 6.18
CA ASP A 30 15.72 -2.14 7.07
C ASP A 30 14.54 -2.90 6.44
N LEU A 31 14.03 -2.42 5.32
CA LEU A 31 12.94 -3.02 4.56
C LEU A 31 13.57 -3.78 3.40
N GLY A 32 14.17 -4.92 3.71
CA GLY A 32 15.03 -5.69 2.80
C GLY A 32 14.49 -5.81 1.37
N GLU A 33 15.43 -5.93 0.42
CA GLU A 33 15.30 -5.96 -1.05
C GLU A 33 14.26 -6.94 -1.65
N ARG A 34 13.49 -7.65 -0.84
CA ARG A 34 12.50 -8.67 -1.24
C ARG A 34 11.06 -8.14 -1.35
N THR A 35 10.86 -6.84 -1.15
CA THR A 35 9.53 -6.24 -1.04
C THR A 35 9.30 -5.24 -2.17
N SER A 36 8.35 -5.52 -3.06
CA SER A 36 7.95 -4.63 -4.14
C SER A 36 6.67 -3.90 -3.73
N ASP A 37 6.78 -2.99 -2.77
CA ASP A 37 5.59 -2.24 -2.35
C ASP A 37 5.33 -1.04 -3.26
N VAL A 38 4.05 -0.79 -3.48
CA VAL A 38 3.55 0.30 -4.31
C VAL A 38 2.53 1.08 -3.48
N MET A 39 2.79 2.37 -3.32
CA MET A 39 1.81 3.29 -2.77
C MET A 39 1.02 3.93 -3.93
N LEU A 40 -0.30 3.89 -3.82
CA LEU A 40 -1.22 4.49 -4.77
C LEU A 40 -2.13 5.48 -4.05
N SER A 41 -2.58 6.51 -4.75
CA SER A 41 -3.67 7.39 -4.35
C SER A 41 -4.85 7.16 -5.28
N VAL A 42 -6.06 7.16 -4.73
CA VAL A 42 -7.32 7.07 -5.49
C VAL A 42 -8.40 7.85 -4.75
N LEU A 43 -9.45 8.27 -5.44
CA LEU A 43 -10.65 8.79 -4.78
C LEU A 43 -11.60 7.64 -4.44
N VAL A 44 -12.02 7.57 -3.18
CA VAL A 44 -13.09 6.69 -2.70
C VAL A 44 -14.16 7.60 -2.09
N ASN A 45 -15.39 7.52 -2.60
CA ASN A 45 -16.48 8.45 -2.22
C ASN A 45 -16.09 9.94 -2.32
N GLY A 46 -15.22 10.30 -3.27
CA GLY A 46 -14.71 11.67 -3.44
C GLY A 46 -13.60 12.07 -2.48
N GLU A 47 -13.21 11.22 -1.53
CA GLU A 47 -12.11 11.47 -0.60
C GLU A 47 -10.82 10.81 -1.08
N ARG A 48 -9.70 11.54 -0.97
CA ARG A 48 -8.38 11.00 -1.28
C ARG A 48 -8.05 9.89 -0.29
N THR A 49 -7.84 8.69 -0.84
CA THR A 49 -7.54 7.48 -0.08
C THR A 49 -6.23 6.87 -0.56
N LEU A 50 -5.39 6.48 0.39
CA LEU A 50 -4.14 5.78 0.12
C LEU A 50 -4.39 4.27 0.03
N VAL A 51 -3.80 3.67 -1.00
CA VAL A 51 -3.81 2.22 -1.21
C VAL A 51 -2.37 1.73 -1.18
N TYR A 52 -2.04 0.97 -0.15
CA TYR A 52 -0.73 0.34 0.01
C TYR A 52 -0.79 -1.11 -0.50
N VAL A 53 -0.01 -1.41 -1.53
CA VAL A 53 0.08 -2.76 -2.10
C VAL A 53 1.40 -3.38 -1.68
N LEU A 54 1.32 -4.39 -0.79
CA LEU A 54 2.47 -5.19 -0.37
C LEU A 54 2.60 -6.43 -1.27
N LEU A 55 3.68 -6.50 -2.04
CA LEU A 55 4.05 -7.71 -2.79
C LEU A 55 5.32 -8.30 -2.18
N GLU A 56 5.14 -9.42 -1.48
CA GLU A 56 6.23 -10.14 -0.84
C GLU A 56 6.17 -11.62 -1.20
N HIS A 57 7.30 -12.18 -1.65
CA HIS A 57 7.43 -13.63 -1.82
C HIS A 57 7.91 -14.25 -0.50
N GLN A 58 7.00 -14.89 0.22
CA GLN A 58 7.33 -15.68 1.42
C GLN A 58 7.52 -17.15 1.07
N SER A 59 8.75 -17.64 1.22
CA SER A 59 9.06 -19.06 1.03
C SER A 59 8.58 -19.94 2.19
N THR A 60 8.40 -19.37 3.38
CA THR A 60 7.92 -20.06 4.59
C THR A 60 7.03 -19.14 5.41
N PRO A 61 6.01 -19.66 6.12
CA PRO A 61 5.17 -18.85 7.00
C PRO A 61 5.99 -18.24 8.15
N ASP A 62 6.03 -16.91 8.24
CA ASP A 62 6.64 -16.20 9.37
C ASP A 62 5.59 -15.80 10.41
N ARG A 63 5.76 -16.25 11.66
CA ARG A 63 4.86 -15.91 12.79
C ARG A 63 4.81 -14.42 13.08
N ARG A 64 5.81 -13.63 12.65
CA ARG A 64 5.87 -12.18 12.84
C ARG A 64 5.16 -11.41 11.72
N MET A 65 4.49 -12.08 10.79
CA MET A 65 3.85 -11.41 9.65
C MET A 65 2.89 -10.27 10.00
N PRO A 66 1.97 -10.42 10.97
CA PRO A 66 1.10 -9.32 11.36
C PRO A 66 1.87 -8.09 11.86
N LEU A 67 2.95 -8.29 12.61
CA LEU A 67 3.79 -7.19 13.12
C LEU A 67 4.56 -6.49 12.00
N ARG A 68 5.05 -7.26 11.02
CA ARG A 68 5.72 -6.70 9.84
C ARG A 68 4.76 -5.88 8.99
N LEU A 69 3.55 -6.40 8.75
CA LEU A 69 2.51 -5.65 8.04
C LEU A 69 2.20 -4.32 8.75
N LEU A 70 2.07 -4.33 10.08
CA LEU A 70 1.86 -3.10 10.84
C LEU A 70 3.01 -2.10 10.66
N ARG A 71 4.27 -2.56 10.71
CA ARG A 71 5.44 -1.70 10.46
C ARG A 71 5.41 -1.07 9.07
N TYR A 72 5.00 -1.83 8.06
CA TYR A 72 4.85 -1.33 6.69
C TYR A 72 3.76 -0.26 6.59
N MET A 73 2.63 -0.46 7.26
CA MET A 73 1.56 0.53 7.31
C MET A 73 2.00 1.82 8.00
N VAL A 74 2.71 1.72 9.13
CA VAL A 74 3.24 2.89 9.85
C VAL A 74 4.23 3.66 8.98
N HIS A 75 5.21 2.99 8.39
CA HIS A 75 6.17 3.63 7.49
C HIS A 75 5.48 4.28 6.27
N ALA A 76 4.43 3.64 5.74
CA ALA A 76 3.62 4.21 4.66
C ALA A 76 2.94 5.52 5.08
N TRP A 77 2.46 5.63 6.32
CA TRP A 77 1.87 6.86 6.84
C TRP A 77 2.91 7.93 7.14
N GLU A 78 4.05 7.56 7.73
CA GLU A 78 5.17 8.49 7.98
C GLU A 78 5.66 9.12 6.67
N GLU A 79 5.88 8.32 5.63
CA GLU A 79 6.29 8.83 4.31
C GLU A 79 5.22 9.74 3.67
N TYR A 80 3.95 9.49 3.96
CA TYR A 80 2.87 10.35 3.47
C TYR A 80 2.81 11.70 4.21
N GLU A 81 2.99 11.71 5.54
CA GLU A 81 3.06 12.94 6.33
C GLU A 81 4.23 13.84 5.91
N GLU A 82 5.41 13.28 5.64
CA GLU A 82 6.59 14.07 5.22
C GLU A 82 6.39 14.80 3.88
N ARG A 83 5.40 14.40 3.08
CA ARG A 83 5.18 14.90 1.70
C ARG A 83 3.96 15.80 1.55
N CYS A 84 3.09 15.88 2.56
CA CYS A 84 1.87 16.70 2.54
C CYS A 84 2.04 17.96 3.40
#